data_AF-A0A1I6H3Z2-F1
#
_entry.id   AF-A0A1I6H3Z2-F1
#
_cell.length_a   1.000
_cell.length_b   1.000
_cell.length_c   1.000
_cell.angle_alpha   90.00
_cell.angle_beta   90.00
_cell.angle_gamma   90.00
#
_symmetry.space_group_name_H-M   'P 1'
#
loop_
_entity.id
_entity.type
_entity.pdbx_description
1 polymer ?
#
loop_
_entity_poly.entity_id
_entity_poly.type
_entity_poly.pdbx_seq_one_letter_code
_entity_poly.pdbx_strand_id
1 'polypeptide(L)'
;MNKMVAAIFIFLLVPTAVACDTPWQPCWYGQASAANTCSGDIVLLSAYDAKQVLSARPELRLPTQAELESFLLTEHAAKLRALAENVETFQVLTSGFVQHGNEFLATTVDIRHGRVELSAWRKPTLVILRQATMN
;
A
#
# COMPACT_ATOMS: atom_id res chain seq x y z
N MET A 1 -53.33 -24.99 39.83
CA MET A 1 -52.91 -25.18 38.42
C MET A 1 -53.36 -23.94 37.68
N ASN A 2 -52.57 -23.04 37.09
CA ASN A 2 -51.16 -23.02 36.68
C ASN A 2 -50.64 -21.58 36.86
N LYS A 3 -49.44 -21.39 37.40
CA LYS A 3 -48.70 -20.13 37.25
C LYS A 3 -47.66 -20.34 36.16
N MET A 4 -47.94 -19.85 34.96
CA MET A 4 -46.98 -19.82 33.86
C MET A 4 -45.87 -18.83 34.23
N VAL A 5 -44.67 -19.35 34.47
CA VAL A 5 -43.45 -18.56 34.61
C VAL A 5 -42.97 -18.25 33.20
N ALA A 6 -43.17 -17.01 32.76
CA ALA A 6 -42.57 -16.53 31.51
C ALA A 6 -41.10 -16.20 31.78
N ALA A 7 -40.20 -17.09 31.38
CA ALA A 7 -38.77 -16.82 31.39
C ALA A 7 -38.43 -15.92 30.20
N ILE A 8 -38.18 -14.64 30.47
CA ILE A 8 -37.64 -13.69 29.50
C ILE A 8 -36.16 -14.04 29.31
N PHE A 9 -35.86 -14.78 28.24
CA PHE A 9 -34.50 -14.97 27.76
C PHE A 9 -34.02 -13.66 27.12
N ILE A 10 -33.34 -12.84 27.92
CA ILE A 10 -32.58 -11.68 27.43
C ILE A 10 -31.39 -12.25 26.65
N PHE A 11 -31.54 -12.35 25.32
CA PHE A 11 -30.42 -12.50 24.42
C PHE A 11 -29.58 -11.23 24.52
N LEU A 12 -28.48 -11.32 25.28
CA LEU A 12 -27.40 -10.36 25.25
C LEU A 12 -26.84 -10.33 23.83
N LEU A 13 -27.26 -9.31 23.08
CA LEU A 13 -26.64 -8.88 21.84
C LEU A 13 -25.20 -8.47 22.17
N VAL A 14 -24.28 -9.43 22.09
CA VAL A 14 -22.85 -9.15 22.06
C VAL A 14 -22.64 -8.27 20.83
N PRO A 15 -22.17 -7.01 20.97
CA PRO A 15 -21.87 -6.18 19.82
C PRO A 15 -20.82 -6.92 18.99
N THR A 16 -21.22 -7.26 17.76
CA THR A 16 -20.35 -7.79 16.73
C THR A 16 -19.08 -6.96 16.70
N ALA A 17 -17.93 -7.64 16.82
CA ALA A 17 -16.62 -7.03 16.64
C ALA A 17 -16.69 -6.07 15.45
N VAL A 18 -16.55 -4.78 15.75
CA VAL A 18 -16.40 -3.77 14.71
C VAL A 18 -15.04 -4.10 14.10
N ALA A 19 -15.03 -4.82 12.98
CA ALA A 19 -13.85 -4.91 12.16
C ALA A 19 -13.45 -3.46 11.89
N CYS A 20 -12.32 -3.03 12.44
CA CYS A 20 -11.79 -1.70 12.19
C CYS A 20 -11.38 -1.65 10.72
N ASP A 21 -12.34 -1.42 9.83
CA ASP A 21 -12.10 -0.96 8.46
C ASP A 21 -11.53 0.44 8.59
N THR A 22 -10.25 0.53 8.92
CA THR A 22 -9.53 1.80 8.86
C THR A 22 -9.51 2.16 7.38
N PRO A 23 -10.24 3.21 6.95
CA PRO A 23 -10.32 3.52 5.54
C PRO A 23 -8.93 3.91 5.07
N TRP A 24 -8.41 3.20 4.07
CA TRP A 24 -7.10 3.50 3.49
C TRP A 24 -7.04 4.96 3.06
N GLN A 25 -5.92 5.61 3.33
CA GLN A 25 -5.71 6.95 2.83
C GLN A 25 -5.70 6.94 1.29
N PRO A 26 -6.24 8.01 0.68
CA PRO A 26 -6.27 8.15 -0.77
C PRO A 26 -4.87 8.14 -1.42
N CYS A 27 -3.86 8.58 -0.66
CA CYS A 27 -2.49 8.68 -1.11
C CYS A 27 -1.66 7.47 -0.67
N TRP A 28 -0.64 7.11 -1.46
CA TRP A 28 0.28 6.04 -1.10
C TRP A 28 1.24 6.50 0.00
N TYR A 29 1.91 5.53 0.61
CA TYR A 29 2.97 5.80 1.57
C TYR A 29 4.01 6.78 1.01
N GLY A 30 4.44 7.76 1.83
CA GLY A 30 5.35 8.82 1.43
C GLY A 30 4.66 10.08 0.87
N GLN A 31 3.33 10.08 0.81
CA GLN A 31 2.55 11.19 0.26
C GLN A 31 1.64 11.85 1.29
N ALA A 32 1.42 13.16 1.14
CA ALA A 32 0.39 13.92 1.80
C ALA A 32 -0.73 14.28 0.82
N SER A 33 -1.96 14.37 1.33
CA SER A 33 -3.10 14.90 0.57
C SER A 33 -3.21 16.41 0.78
N ALA A 34 -3.23 17.17 -0.31
CA ALA A 34 -3.49 18.61 -0.31
C ALA A 34 -4.40 18.98 -1.50
N ALA A 35 -5.52 19.66 -1.23
CA ALA A 35 -6.46 20.13 -2.27
C ALA A 35 -6.83 19.05 -3.31
N ASN A 36 -7.21 17.85 -2.85
CA ASN A 36 -7.53 16.68 -3.69
C ASN A 36 -6.38 16.18 -4.57
N THR A 37 -5.14 16.54 -4.25
CA THR A 37 -3.94 16.01 -4.89
C THR A 37 -3.06 15.31 -3.88
N CYS A 38 -2.48 14.18 -4.27
CA CYS A 38 -1.45 13.51 -3.48
C CYS A 38 -0.06 14.02 -3.91
N SER A 39 0.80 14.42 -2.99
CA SER A 39 2.16 14.90 -3.28
C SER A 39 3.15 14.47 -2.19
N GLY A 40 4.44 14.39 -2.48
CA GLY A 40 5.46 13.94 -1.52
C GLY A 40 6.85 13.83 -2.13
N ASP A 41 7.77 13.16 -1.43
CA ASP A 41 9.15 12.91 -1.88
C ASP A 41 9.40 11.43 -2.18
N ILE A 42 10.02 11.14 -3.33
CA ILE A 42 10.31 9.77 -3.75
C ILE A 42 11.46 9.28 -2.89
N VAL A 43 11.27 8.15 -2.23
CA VAL A 43 12.26 7.58 -1.30
C VAL A 43 12.73 6.21 -1.77
N LEU A 44 13.94 5.85 -1.37
CA LEU A 44 14.43 4.48 -1.45
C LEU A 44 14.10 3.75 -0.16
N LEU A 45 13.39 2.64 -0.26
CA LEU A 45 12.99 1.84 0.88
C LEU A 45 13.03 0.36 0.52
N SER A 46 13.45 -0.49 1.44
CA SER A 46 13.30 -1.94 1.26
C SER A 46 11.87 -2.37 1.58
N ALA A 47 11.44 -3.52 1.06
CA ALA A 47 10.12 -4.07 1.38
C ALA A 47 9.98 -4.41 2.88
N TYR A 48 11.08 -4.83 3.52
CA TYR A 48 11.15 -5.03 4.96
C TYR A 48 10.85 -3.74 5.74
N ASP A 49 11.50 -2.63 5.38
CA ASP A 49 11.32 -1.35 6.07
C ASP A 49 9.92 -0.78 5.79
N ALA A 50 9.44 -0.90 4.55
CA ALA A 50 8.07 -0.54 4.20
C ALA A 50 7.07 -1.29 5.09
N LYS A 51 7.22 -2.62 5.25
CA LYS A 51 6.34 -3.42 6.11
C LYS A 51 6.35 -2.92 7.56
N GLN A 52 7.51 -2.57 8.11
CA GLN A 52 7.59 -2.03 9.48
C GLN A 52 6.81 -0.72 9.59
N VAL A 53 6.99 0.19 8.64
CA VAL A 53 6.31 1.49 8.68
C VAL A 53 4.79 1.33 8.52
N LEU A 54 4.35 0.50 7.56
CA LEU A 54 2.93 0.24 7.34
C LEU A 54 2.28 -0.50 8.52
N SER A 55 3.04 -1.30 9.26
CA SER A 55 2.54 -1.93 10.49
C SER A 55 2.31 -0.89 11.61
N ALA A 56 3.10 0.19 11.65
CA ALA A 56 2.92 1.29 12.58
C ALA A 56 1.86 2.32 12.13
N ARG A 57 1.52 2.34 10.83
CA ARG A 57 0.58 3.25 10.18
C ARG A 57 -0.35 2.48 9.23
N PRO A 58 -1.33 1.73 9.77
CA PRO A 58 -2.19 0.83 9.00
C PRO A 58 -3.13 1.56 8.03
N GLU A 59 -3.25 2.88 8.13
CA GLU A 59 -3.99 3.73 7.19
C GLU A 59 -3.24 3.99 5.87
N LEU A 60 -1.93 3.72 5.82
CA LEU A 60 -1.08 3.93 4.65
C LEU A 60 -0.88 2.64 3.87
N ARG A 61 -0.69 2.73 2.56
CA ARG A 61 -0.41 1.56 1.73
C ARG A 61 0.56 1.85 0.60
N LEU A 62 1.14 0.79 0.06
CA LEU A 62 1.88 0.81 -1.19
C LEU A 62 0.92 0.70 -2.40
N PRO A 63 1.36 1.13 -3.59
CA PRO A 63 0.58 0.93 -4.81
C PRO A 63 0.51 -0.54 -5.21
N THR A 64 -0.60 -0.93 -5.83
CA THR A 64 -0.71 -2.19 -6.57
C THR A 64 0.00 -2.10 -7.92
N GLN A 65 0.25 -3.25 -8.55
CA GLN A 65 0.80 -3.29 -9.91
C GLN A 65 -0.04 -2.48 -10.91
N ALA A 66 -1.37 -2.73 -10.96
CA ALA A 66 -2.26 -2.06 -11.91
C ALA A 66 -2.30 -0.53 -11.72
N GLU A 67 -2.22 -0.08 -10.46
CA GLU A 67 -2.11 1.33 -10.13
C GLU A 67 -0.79 1.94 -10.61
N LEU A 68 0.32 1.20 -10.51
CA LEU A 68 1.61 1.63 -11.03
C LEU A 68 1.62 1.68 -12.55
N GLU A 69 1.09 0.67 -13.22
CA GLU A 69 0.98 0.65 -14.69
C GLU A 69 0.25 1.89 -15.18
N SER A 70 -0.88 2.23 -14.56
CA SER A 70 -1.63 3.45 -14.88
C SER A 70 -0.83 4.73 -14.60
N PHE A 71 -0.12 4.78 -13.47
CA PHE A 71 0.69 5.94 -13.08
C PHE A 71 1.87 6.18 -14.02
N LEU A 72 2.55 5.11 -14.46
CA LEU A 72 3.73 5.18 -15.31
C LEU A 72 3.45 5.76 -16.70
N LEU A 73 2.19 5.78 -17.13
CA LEU A 73 1.73 6.41 -18.36
C LEU A 73 1.51 7.93 -18.23
N THR A 74 1.59 8.49 -17.02
CA THR A 74 1.37 9.92 -16.78
C THR A 74 2.67 10.73 -16.83
N GLU A 75 2.56 12.05 -17.05
CA GLU A 75 3.70 12.97 -16.99
C GLU A 75 4.39 12.98 -15.63
N HIS A 76 3.66 12.63 -14.55
CA HIS A 76 4.21 12.54 -13.19
C HIS A 76 5.30 11.47 -13.06
N ALA A 77 5.29 10.44 -13.92
CA ALA A 77 6.32 9.42 -13.95
C ALA A 77 7.66 9.95 -14.48
N ALA A 78 7.72 11.12 -15.14
CA ALA A 78 8.97 11.72 -15.62
C ALA A 78 9.92 12.07 -14.47
N LYS A 79 9.39 12.64 -13.37
CA LYS A 79 10.19 12.94 -12.16
C LYS A 79 10.77 11.68 -11.53
N LEU A 80 9.98 10.61 -11.52
CA LEU A 80 10.43 9.30 -11.05
C LEU A 80 11.56 8.74 -11.90
N ARG A 81 11.43 8.79 -13.24
CA ARG A 81 12.47 8.32 -14.16
C ARG A 81 13.78 9.09 -13.99
N ALA A 82 13.70 10.42 -13.87
CA ALA A 82 14.88 11.24 -13.62
C ALA A 82 15.59 10.89 -12.30
N LEU A 83 14.83 10.66 -11.22
CA LEU A 83 15.43 10.21 -9.97
C LEU A 83 16.04 8.80 -10.10
N ALA A 84 15.33 7.87 -10.74
CA ALA A 84 15.77 6.51 -10.96
C ALA A 84 17.12 6.43 -11.71
N GLU A 85 17.32 7.31 -12.69
CA GLU A 85 18.60 7.46 -13.39
C GLU A 85 19.70 7.94 -12.45
N ASN A 86 19.43 8.94 -11.62
CA ASN A 86 20.41 9.49 -10.67
C ASN A 86 20.86 8.47 -9.60
N VAL A 87 19.97 7.58 -9.18
CA VAL A 87 20.25 6.56 -8.14
C VAL A 87 20.46 5.15 -8.70
N GLU A 88 20.53 5.03 -10.03
CA GLU A 88 20.70 3.78 -10.78
C GLU A 88 19.73 2.65 -10.35
N THR A 89 18.51 3.01 -9.96
CA THR A 89 17.49 2.06 -9.48
C THR A 89 16.17 2.31 -10.20
N PHE A 90 15.75 1.36 -11.04
CA PHE A 90 14.54 1.49 -11.87
C PHE A 90 13.35 0.67 -11.35
N GLN A 91 13.53 -0.02 -10.23
CA GLN A 91 12.49 -0.86 -9.64
C GLN A 91 11.66 -0.07 -8.65
N VAL A 92 10.34 -0.14 -8.79
CA VAL A 92 9.40 0.45 -7.85
C VAL A 92 8.70 -0.63 -7.05
N LEU A 93 8.67 -0.47 -5.73
CA LEU A 93 7.98 -1.36 -4.81
C LEU A 93 6.46 -1.31 -4.97
N THR A 94 5.85 -2.49 -5.03
CA THR A 94 4.39 -2.67 -4.98
C THR A 94 3.95 -3.22 -3.62
N SER A 95 2.64 -3.27 -3.38
CA SER A 95 2.06 -3.97 -2.24
C SER A 95 2.15 -5.50 -2.32
N GLY A 96 2.53 -6.04 -3.48
CA GLY A 96 2.65 -7.48 -3.72
C GLY A 96 3.93 -8.08 -3.14
N PHE A 97 3.81 -9.30 -2.63
CA PHE A 97 4.95 -10.13 -2.24
C PHE A 97 4.69 -11.59 -2.58
N VAL A 98 5.77 -12.34 -2.76
CA VAL A 98 5.76 -13.77 -3.03
C VAL A 98 6.61 -14.45 -1.98
N GLN A 99 6.10 -15.55 -1.43
CA GLN A 99 6.89 -16.45 -0.59
C GLN A 99 7.41 -17.60 -1.46
N HIS A 100 8.71 -17.84 -1.41
CA HIS A 100 9.36 -18.95 -2.12
C HIS A 100 10.23 -19.73 -1.13
N GLY A 101 9.69 -20.85 -0.62
CA GLY A 101 10.30 -21.58 0.49
C GLY A 101 10.37 -20.72 1.76
N ASN A 102 11.59 -20.48 2.24
CA ASN A 102 11.87 -19.65 3.41
C ASN A 102 12.19 -18.19 3.06
N GLU A 103 12.15 -17.84 1.77
CA GLU A 103 12.44 -16.50 1.29
C GLU A 103 11.16 -15.73 1.03
N PHE A 104 11.21 -14.43 1.33
CA PHE A 104 10.20 -13.46 0.92
C PHE A 104 10.79 -12.61 -0.20
N LEU A 105 10.03 -12.44 -1.27
CA LEU A 105 10.38 -11.60 -2.40
C LEU A 105 9.31 -10.53 -2.55
N ALA A 106 9.75 -9.30 -2.78
CA ALA A 106 8.85 -8.20 -3.04
C ALA A 106 8.58 -8.10 -4.54
N THR A 107 7.32 -7.88 -4.89
CA THR A 107 6.95 -7.60 -6.26
C THR A 107 7.26 -6.13 -6.55
N THR A 108 7.98 -5.89 -7.63
CA THR A 108 8.37 -4.56 -8.09
C THR A 108 7.98 -4.36 -9.54
N VAL A 109 7.87 -3.12 -10.00
CA VAL A 109 7.69 -2.78 -11.42
C VAL A 109 8.90 -2.01 -11.90
N ASP A 110 9.52 -2.47 -12.99
CA ASP A 110 10.58 -1.73 -13.68
C ASP A 110 9.97 -0.58 -14.49
N ILE A 111 10.33 0.66 -14.18
CA ILE A 111 9.73 1.85 -14.77
C ILE A 111 10.12 2.10 -16.23
N ARG A 112 11.13 1.41 -16.75
CA ARG A 112 11.62 1.55 -18.14
C ARG A 112 10.70 0.85 -19.11
N HIS A 113 10.14 -0.29 -18.71
CA HIS A 113 9.35 -1.16 -19.57
C HIS A 113 8.05 -1.67 -18.93
N GLY A 114 7.74 -1.27 -17.70
CA GLY A 114 6.52 -1.67 -16.98
C GLY A 114 6.49 -3.15 -16.59
N ARG A 115 7.62 -3.86 -16.63
CA ARG A 115 7.66 -5.30 -16.32
C ARG A 115 7.66 -5.51 -14.82
N VAL A 116 6.88 -6.48 -14.37
CA VAL A 116 6.93 -6.98 -13.00
C VAL A 116 8.19 -7.79 -12.77
N GLU A 117 8.92 -7.46 -11.71
CA GLU A 117 10.12 -8.16 -11.28
C GLU A 117 10.05 -8.51 -9.81
N LEU A 118 10.77 -9.56 -9.41
CA LEU A 118 10.94 -9.91 -8.01
C LEU A 118 12.23 -9.29 -7.49
N SER A 119 12.14 -8.63 -6.35
CA SER A 119 13.27 -8.03 -5.65
C SER A 119 13.44 -8.65 -4.28
N ALA A 120 14.68 -8.73 -3.80
CA ALA A 120 14.97 -9.28 -2.49
C ALA A 120 14.32 -8.43 -1.39
N TRP A 121 13.78 -9.06 -0.35
CA TRP A 121 13.03 -8.42 0.72
C TRP A 121 13.73 -7.21 1.38
N ARG A 122 15.06 -7.26 1.48
CA ARG A 122 15.91 -6.25 2.12
C ARG A 122 16.64 -5.34 1.13
N LYS A 123 16.45 -5.51 -0.18
CA LYS A 123 17.07 -4.63 -1.18
C LYS A 123 16.28 -3.31 -1.25
N PRO A 124 16.93 -2.14 -1.09
CA PRO A 124 16.26 -0.87 -1.29
C PRO A 124 15.77 -0.73 -2.74
N THR A 125 14.51 -0.32 -2.90
CA THR A 125 13.89 -0.01 -4.20
C THR A 125 13.13 1.32 -4.11
N LEU A 126 12.76 1.89 -5.26
CA LEU A 126 12.00 3.14 -5.27
C LEU A 126 10.60 2.89 -4.72
N VAL A 127 10.07 3.84 -3.96
CA VAL A 127 8.64 3.88 -3.59
C VAL A 127 7.99 5.07 -4.27
N ILE A 128 7.00 4.81 -5.12
CA ILE A 128 6.35 5.86 -5.92
C ILE A 128 5.37 6.70 -5.11
N LEU A 129 5.31 7.96 -5.52
CA LEU A 129 4.28 8.93 -5.21
C LEU A 129 3.35 9.16 -6.40
N ARG A 130 2.04 8.96 -6.23
CA ARG A 130 1.03 9.38 -7.21
C ARG A 130 0.75 10.88 -7.08
N GLN A 131 1.05 11.72 -8.08
CA GLN A 131 0.27 12.96 -8.21
C GLN A 131 -1.03 12.60 -8.89
N ALA A 132 -2.13 12.57 -8.13
CA ALA A 132 -3.46 12.40 -8.71
C ALA A 132 -4.41 13.43 -8.16
N THR A 133 -4.98 14.19 -9.08
CA THR A 133 -6.21 14.93 -8.92
C THR A 133 -7.33 13.93 -8.67
N MET A 134 -8.01 14.03 -7.53
CA MET A 134 -9.29 13.38 -7.31
C MET A 134 -10.37 14.32 -7.85
N ASN A 135 -11.09 13.87 -8.88
CA ASN A 135 -12.31 14.51 -9.36
C ASN A 135 -13.45 14.28 -8.36
#